data_AF-X1IBK5-F1
#
_entry.id   AF-X1IBK5-F1
#
_cell.length_a   1.000
_cell.length_b   1.000
_cell.length_c   1.000
_cell.angle_alpha   90.00
_cell.angle_beta   90.00
_cell.angle_gamma   90.00
#
_symmetry.space_group_name_H-M   'P 1'
#
loop_
_entity.id
_entity.type
_entity.pdbx_description
1 polymer ?
#
loop_
_entity_poly.entity_id
_entity_poly.type
_entity_poly.pdbx_seq_one_letter_code
_entity_poly.pdbx_strand_id
1 'polypeptide(L)'
;MRVDPFTVEIIRDQLIAAAEESFISLGRSSQSPIIYEVLDYACAITDRNGNLIAQANGVPGFLGTLTYAVYAVLSKHSHENLRPGDAI
;
A
#
# COMPACT_ATOMS: atom_id res chain seq x y z
N MET A 1 -26.47 -5.14 6.99
CA MET A 1 -25.60 -6.29 7.37
C MET A 1 -24.91 -5.91 8.66
N ARG A 2 -24.95 -6.74 9.72
CA ARG A 2 -24.23 -6.48 10.96
C ARG A 2 -22.85 -7.13 10.80
N VAL A 3 -21.81 -6.33 10.64
CA VAL A 3 -20.44 -6.84 10.48
C VAL A 3 -19.94 -7.27 11.86
N ASP A 4 -19.38 -8.47 11.96
CA ASP A 4 -18.81 -9.00 13.20
C ASP A 4 -17.53 -8.22 13.57
N PRO A 5 -17.47 -7.57 14.75
CA PRO A 5 -16.35 -6.72 15.11
C PRO A 5 -15.03 -7.48 15.24
N PHE A 6 -15.05 -8.77 15.63
CA PHE A 6 -13.85 -9.59 15.70
C PHE A 6 -13.28 -9.86 14.30
N THR A 7 -14.14 -10.18 13.35
CA THR A 7 -13.76 -10.38 11.94
C THR A 7 -13.16 -9.11 11.34
N VAL A 8 -13.74 -7.94 11.62
CA VAL A 8 -13.19 -6.65 11.15
C VAL A 8 -11.78 -6.42 11.68
N GLU A 9 -11.56 -6.65 12.97
CA GLU A 9 -10.26 -6.40 13.59
C GLU A 9 -9.20 -7.38 13.07
N ILE A 10 -9.55 -8.66 12.92
CA ILE A 10 -8.64 -9.67 12.34
C ILE A 10 -8.23 -9.27 10.91
N ILE A 11 -9.18 -8.84 10.07
CA ILE A 11 -8.88 -8.44 8.69
C ILE A 11 -8.03 -7.17 8.68
N ARG A 12 -8.35 -6.18 9.52
CA ARG A 12 -7.58 -4.94 9.66
C ARG A 12 -6.12 -5.25 10.01
N ASP A 13 -5.89 -6.03 11.06
CA ASP A 13 -4.53 -6.35 11.52
C ASP A 13 -3.74 -7.14 10.49
N GLN A 14 -4.38 -8.08 9.77
CA GLN A 14 -3.70 -8.80 8.68
C GLN A 14 -3.27 -7.89 7.53
N LEU A 15 -4.08 -6.90 7.17
CA LEU A 15 -3.73 -5.95 6.10
C LEU A 15 -2.59 -5.01 6.53
N ILE A 16 -2.58 -4.58 7.80
CA ILE A 16 -1.47 -3.81 8.38
C ILE A 16 -0.19 -4.64 8.36
N ALA A 17 -0.24 -5.88 8.86
CA ALA A 17 0.90 -6.79 8.87
C ALA A 17 1.45 -7.06 7.46
N ALA A 18 0.58 -7.24 6.46
CA ALA A 18 1.00 -7.43 5.07
C ALA A 18 1.71 -6.19 4.49
N ALA A 19 1.25 -4.98 4.82
CA ALA A 19 1.91 -3.75 4.41
C ALA A 19 3.30 -3.61 5.07
N GLU A 20 3.41 -3.93 6.35
CA GLU A 20 4.68 -3.94 7.09
C GLU A 20 5.68 -4.98 6.56
N GLU A 21 5.22 -6.20 6.27
CA GLU A 21 6.06 -7.24 5.67
C GLU A 21 6.57 -6.83 4.28
N SER A 22 5.71 -6.22 3.47
CA SER A 22 6.09 -5.68 2.15
C SER A 22 7.17 -4.62 2.28
N PHE A 23 7.05 -3.72 3.26
CA PHE A 23 8.04 -2.70 3.55
C PHE A 23 9.38 -3.32 3.93
N ILE A 24 9.40 -4.20 4.92
CA ILE A 24 10.62 -4.88 5.38
C ILE A 24 11.30 -5.65 4.23
N SER A 25 10.50 -6.36 3.44
CA SER A 25 10.99 -7.14 2.30
C SER A 25 11.65 -6.24 1.25
N LEU A 26 11.00 -5.13 0.89
CA LEU A 26 11.54 -4.16 -0.06
C LEU A 26 12.85 -3.55 0.46
N GLY A 27 12.88 -3.10 1.72
CA GLY A 27 14.09 -2.56 2.36
C GLY A 27 15.26 -3.54 2.31
N ARG A 28 15.05 -4.79 2.72
CA ARG A 28 16.10 -5.83 2.75
C ARG A 28 16.60 -6.26 1.38
N SER A 29 15.77 -6.12 0.35
CA SER A 29 16.15 -6.45 -1.03
C SER A 29 16.85 -5.31 -1.76
N SER A 30 16.78 -4.08 -1.24
CA SER A 30 17.34 -2.91 -1.89
C SER A 30 18.87 -2.88 -1.82
N GLN A 31 19.49 -2.36 -2.89
CA GLN A 31 20.93 -2.10 -2.96
C GLN A 31 21.27 -0.63 -2.65
N SER A 32 20.27 0.21 -2.33
CA SER A 32 20.46 1.63 -2.04
C SER A 32 20.42 1.90 -0.54
N PRO A 33 21.45 2.51 0.06
CA PRO A 33 21.44 2.88 1.49
C PRO A 33 20.32 3.85 1.84
N ILE A 34 19.89 4.68 0.89
CA ILE A 34 18.73 5.57 1.05
C ILE A 34 17.45 4.76 1.33
N ILE A 35 17.36 3.56 0.77
CA ILE A 35 16.19 2.68 0.93
C ILE A 35 16.39 1.73 2.11
N TYR A 36 17.49 0.98 2.20
CA TYR A 36 17.61 -0.05 3.23
C TYR A 36 18.02 0.48 4.62
N GLU A 37 18.65 1.66 4.71
CA GLU A 37 19.14 2.25 5.96
C GLU A 37 18.36 3.50 6.37
N VAL A 38 18.13 4.41 5.41
CA VAL A 38 17.39 5.67 5.68
C VAL A 38 15.87 5.47 5.60
N LEU A 39 15.41 4.40 4.96
CA LEU A 39 14.00 4.04 4.81
C LEU A 39 13.17 5.09 4.04
N ASP A 40 13.76 5.72 3.02
CA ASP A 40 13.10 6.73 2.18
C ASP A 40 12.18 6.13 1.11
N TYR A 41 11.15 5.40 1.56
CA TYR A 41 10.10 4.80 0.75
C TYR A 41 8.86 4.53 1.61
N ALA A 42 7.78 4.05 0.98
CA ALA A 42 6.60 3.61 1.68
C ALA A 42 5.90 2.49 0.91
N CYS A 43 5.15 1.65 1.63
CA CYS A 43 4.31 0.59 1.07
C CYS A 43 2.90 0.74 1.63
N ALA A 44 1.91 0.57 0.75
CA ALA A 44 0.50 0.68 1.11
C ALA A 44 -0.39 -0.22 0.27
N ILE A 45 -1.55 -0.54 0.83
CA ILE A 45 -2.63 -1.30 0.22
C ILE A 45 -3.83 -0.36 0.08
N THR A 46 -4.39 -0.30 -1.11
CA THR A 46 -5.59 0.49 -1.41
C THR A 46 -6.75 -0.42 -1.82
N ASP A 47 -7.97 0.09 -1.66
CA ASP A 47 -9.14 -0.55 -2.24
C ASP A 47 -9.22 -0.29 -3.76
N ARG A 48 -10.24 -0.88 -4.38
CA ARG A 48 -10.49 -0.74 -5.82
C ARG A 48 -10.69 0.70 -6.29
N ASN A 49 -11.02 1.64 -5.41
CA ASN A 49 -11.24 3.04 -5.72
C ASN A 49 -10.01 3.90 -5.45
N GLY A 50 -8.94 3.32 -4.90
CA GLY A 50 -7.72 4.01 -4.50
C GLY A 50 -7.73 4.55 -3.07
N ASN A 51 -8.77 4.25 -2.27
CA ASN A 51 -8.78 4.62 -0.87
C ASN A 51 -7.73 3.80 -0.12
N LEU A 52 -6.96 4.47 0.72
CA LEU A 52 -5.95 3.82 1.56
C LEU A 52 -6.61 2.91 2.61
N ILE A 53 -6.19 1.64 2.64
CA ILE A 53 -6.71 0.64 3.58
C ILE A 53 -5.68 0.29 4.66
N ALA A 54 -4.43 0.09 4.27
CA ALA A 54 -3.32 -0.18 5.18
C ALA A 54 -2.01 0.39 4.62
N GLN A 55 -1.06 0.67 5.50
CA GLN A 55 0.27 1.16 5.13
C GLN A 55 1.31 0.77 6.18
N ALA A 56 2.56 0.65 5.75
CA ALA A 56 3.70 0.61 6.66
C ALA A 56 4.15 2.04 7.03
N ASN A 57 4.84 2.16 8.16
CA ASN A 57 5.49 3.42 8.54
C ASN A 57 6.64 3.72 7.58
N GLY A 58 6.56 4.88 6.91
CA GLY A 58 7.59 5.38 5.99
C GLY A 58 7.70 6.90 6.09
N VAL A 59 8.38 7.53 5.13
CA VAL A 59 8.58 8.98 5.15
C VAL A 59 7.23 9.72 4.99
N PRO A 60 6.91 10.70 5.84
CA PRO A 60 5.60 11.37 5.85
C PRO A 60 5.16 11.94 4.49
N GLY A 61 6.11 12.42 3.69
CA GLY A 61 5.84 12.90 2.33
C GLY A 61 5.24 11.84 1.41
N PHE A 62 5.67 10.58 1.52
CA PHE A 62 5.09 9.48 0.76
C PHE A 62 3.73 9.05 1.31
N LEU A 63 3.56 8.99 2.63
CA LEU A 63 2.29 8.62 3.25
C LEU A 63 1.15 9.55 2.81
N GLY A 64 1.44 10.84 2.66
CA GLY A 64 0.47 11.82 2.15
C GLY A 64 0.16 11.70 0.65
N THR A 65 0.96 11.00 -0.14
CA THR A 65 0.87 10.99 -1.62
C THR A 65 0.43 9.65 -2.23
N LEU A 66 0.57 8.53 -1.52
CA LEU A 66 0.28 7.18 -2.03
C LEU A 66 -1.13 7.03 -2.62
N THR A 67 -2.17 7.51 -1.93
CA THR A 67 -3.55 7.44 -2.43
C THR A 67 -3.74 8.27 -3.71
N TYR A 68 -3.09 9.44 -3.80
CA TYR A 68 -3.16 10.30 -4.97
C TYR A 68 -2.43 9.72 -6.18
N ALA A 69 -1.35 8.98 -5.95
CA ALA A 69 -0.68 8.23 -7.02
C ALA A 69 -1.65 7.20 -7.64
N VAL A 70 -2.40 6.46 -6.81
CA VAL A 70 -3.41 5.50 -7.28
C VAL A 70 -4.57 6.21 -7.99
N TYR A 71 -5.08 7.34 -7.44
CA TYR A 71 -6.10 8.13 -8.14
C TYR A 71 -5.63 8.63 -9.51
N ALA A 72 -4.35 9.03 -9.62
CA ALA A 72 -3.78 9.44 -10.90
C ALA A 72 -3.74 8.27 -11.90
N VAL A 73 -3.47 7.04 -11.45
CA VAL A 73 -3.57 5.84 -12.30
C VAL A 73 -5.01 5.58 -12.73
N LEU A 74 -5.95 5.57 -11.79
CA LEU A 74 -7.37 5.31 -12.06
C LEU A 74 -8.04 6.37 -12.96
N SER A 75 -7.53 7.60 -12.96
CA SER A 75 -8.01 8.66 -13.86
C SER A 75 -7.48 8.50 -15.30
N LYS A 76 -6.36 7.81 -15.49
CA LYS A 76 -5.75 7.55 -16.81
C LYS A 76 -6.16 6.20 -17.40
N HIS A 77 -6.42 5.23 -16.55
CA HIS A 77 -6.76 3.86 -16.93
C HIS A 77 -8.12 3.49 -16.35
N SER A 78 -9.08 3.15 -17.21
CA SER A 78 -10.35 2.59 -16.75
C SER A 78 -10.12 1.25 -16.04
N HIS A 79 -11.01 0.90 -15.12
CA HIS A 79 -10.95 -0.39 -14.43
C HIS A 79 -10.95 -1.60 -15.37
N GLU A 80 -11.57 -1.47 -16.55
CA GLU A 80 -11.62 -2.53 -17.58
C GLU A 80 -10.28 -2.75 -18.28
N ASN A 81 -9.42 -1.71 -18.29
CA ASN A 81 -8.11 -1.75 -18.90
C ASN A 81 -7.02 -2.26 -17.94
N LEU A 82 -7.28 -2.24 -16.64
CA LEU A 82 -6.40 -2.79 -15.61
C LEU A 82 -6.67 -4.29 -15.44
N ARG A 83 -5.65 -5.12 -15.61
CA ARG A 83 -5.76 -6.58 -15.54
C ARG A 83 -4.86 -7.16 -14.44
N PRO A 84 -5.23 -8.33 -13.87
CA PRO A 84 -4.36 -9.02 -12.93
C PRO A 84 -2.97 -9.28 -13.54
N GLY A 85 -1.92 -8.85 -12.82
CA GLY A 85 -0.53 -8.98 -13.25
C GLY A 85 0.10 -7.70 -13.82
N ASP A 86 -0.68 -6.65 -14.05
CA ASP A 86 -0.16 -5.37 -14.50
C ASP A 86 0.70 -4.68 -13.40
N ALA A 87 1.77 -4.00 -13.82
CA ALA A 87 2.61 -3.13 -13.00
C ALA A 87 2.69 -1.75 -13.65
N ILE A 88 2.47 -0.68 -12.86
CA ILE A 88 2.28 0.70 -13.31
C ILE A 88 3.21 1.64 -12.58
#